data_AF-A0A349XQN7-F1
#
_entry.id   AF-A0A349XQN7-F1
#
_cell.length_a   1.000
_cell.length_b   1.000
_cell.length_c   1.000
_cell.angle_alpha   90.00
_cell.angle_beta   90.00
_cell.angle_gamma   90.00
#
_symmetry.space_group_name_H-M   'P 1'
#
loop_
_entity.id
_entity.type
_entity.pdbx_description
1 polymer ?
#
loop_
_entity_poly.entity_id
_entity_poly.type
_entity_poly.pdbx_seq_one_letter_code
_entity_poly.pdbx_strand_id
1 'polypeptide(L)' 'MAINFTFPVRLLAAAAFSLGAMTASAEEMTIKHAQGETVLKAAPKKVLVLDVPSLDNLDALGVEPTGVVGSNLPTYLQKY' A
#
# COMPACT_ATOMS: atom_id res chain seq x y z
N MET A 1 -0.78 55.30 -4.50
CA MET A 1 0.16 54.16 -4.46
C MET A 1 -0.40 53.13 -3.50
N ALA A 2 -1.22 52.20 -3.99
CA ALA A 2 -1.87 51.18 -3.17
C ALA A 2 -0.95 49.95 -3.10
N ILE A 3 -0.50 49.60 -1.90
CA ILE A 3 0.39 48.48 -1.67
C ILE A 3 -0.47 47.22 -1.54
N ASN A 4 -0.52 46.40 -2.59
CA ASN A 4 -1.26 45.13 -2.59
C ASN A 4 -0.51 44.07 -1.75
N PHE A 5 -0.87 43.97 -0.47
CA PHE A 5 -0.37 42.96 0.49
C PHE A 5 -1.00 41.55 0.34
N THR A 6 -1.42 41.15 -0.86
CA THR A 6 -2.11 39.86 -1.13
C THR A 6 -1.18 38.66 -1.29
N PHE A 7 0.14 38.83 -1.21
CA PHE A 7 1.11 37.75 -1.47
C PHE A 7 1.43 36.80 -0.28
N PRO A 8 1.56 37.22 0.99
CA PRO A 8 1.98 36.30 2.06
C PRO A 8 0.87 35.34 2.54
N VAL A 9 -0.40 35.68 2.35
CA VAL A 9 -1.54 34.85 2.76
C VAL A 9 -1.66 33.58 1.90
N ARG A 10 -1.28 33.65 0.62
CA ARG A 10 -1.36 32.51 -0.30
C ARG A 10 -0.27 31.45 -0.04
N LEU A 11 0.88 31.86 0.48
CA LEU A 11 1.97 30.94 0.82
C LEU A 11 1.66 30.13 2.09
N LEU A 12 0.96 30.74 3.05
CA LEU A 12 0.57 30.08 4.31
C LEU A 12 -0.53 29.03 4.09
N ALA A 13 -1.42 29.24 3.11
CA ALA A 13 -2.47 28.29 2.75
C ALA A 13 -1.93 27.00 2.10
N ALA A 14 -0.81 27.08 1.36
CA ALA A 14 -0.19 25.90 0.75
C ALA A 14 0.49 24.98 1.79
N ALA A 15 1.06 25.55 2.86
CA ALA A 15 1.66 24.77 3.94
C ALA A 15 0.61 23.99 4.74
N ALA A 16 -0.57 24.58 4.99
CA ALA A 16 -1.65 23.93 5.73
C ALA A 16 -2.24 22.70 4.98
N PHE A 17 -2.25 22.72 3.65
CA PHE A 17 -2.71 21.57 2.85
C PHE A 17 -1.73 20.40 2.87
N SER A 18 -0.43 20.66 3.06
CA SER A 18 0.59 19.60 3.12
C SER A 18 0.64 18.84 4.45
N LEU A 19 0.14 19.42 5.56
CA LEU A 19 0.15 18.75 6.88
C LEU A 19 -1.02 17.80 7.11
N GLY A 20 -2.14 17.94 6.37
CA GLY A 20 -3.32 17.07 6.53
C GLY A 20 -3.19 15.71 5.86
N ALA A 21 -2.23 15.52 4.96
CA ALA A 21 -2.09 14.30 4.16
C ALA A 21 -1.32 13.16 4.87
N MET A 22 -0.78 13.39 6.08
CA MET A 22 0.11 12.42 6.74
C MET A 22 -0.56 11.51 7.78
N THR A 23 -1.88 11.56 7.97
CA THR A 23 -2.57 10.68 8.93
C THR A 23 -3.39 9.58 8.24
N ALA A 24 -2.77 8.83 7.32
CA ALA A 24 -3.34 7.56 6.88
C ALA A 24 -3.07 6.50 7.97
N SER A 25 -3.92 6.47 8.99
CA SER A 25 -3.95 5.34 9.92
C SER A 25 -4.46 4.13 9.14
N ALA A 26 -3.68 3.04 9.11
CA ALA A 26 -4.12 1.82 8.45
C ALA A 26 -5.40 1.31 9.13
N GLU A 27 -6.45 1.09 8.34
CA GLU A 27 -7.74 0.63 8.84
C GLU A 27 -7.65 -0.85 9.23
N GLU A 28 -8.23 -1.21 10.38
CA GLU A 28 -8.30 -2.62 10.79
C GLU A 28 -9.15 -3.40 9.79
N MET A 29 -8.62 -4.52 9.30
CA MET A 29 -9.26 -5.34 8.27
C MET A 29 -9.47 -6.77 8.78
N THR A 30 -10.72 -7.24 8.72
CA THR A 30 -11.07 -8.63 9.02
C THR A 30 -11.10 -9.44 7.73
N ILE A 31 -10.21 -10.42 7.61
CA ILE A 31 -10.14 -11.36 6.49
C ILE A 31 -10.82 -12.67 6.89
N LYS A 32 -11.88 -13.04 6.16
CA LYS A 32 -12.52 -14.36 6.29
C LYS A 32 -11.86 -15.35 5.34
N HIS A 33 -11.58 -16.55 5.83
CA HIS A 33 -10.96 -17.62 5.06
C HIS A 33 -11.47 -18.99 5.52
N ALA A 34 -11.13 -20.07 4.83
CA ALA A 34 -11.64 -21.41 5.13
C ALA A 34 -11.37 -21.88 6.58
N GLN A 35 -10.30 -21.39 7.22
CA GLN A 35 -9.93 -21.74 8.60
C GLN A 35 -10.57 -20.83 9.68
N GLY A 36 -11.48 -19.93 9.31
CA GLY A 36 -12.09 -18.95 10.22
C GLY A 36 -11.83 -17.50 9.80
N GLU A 37 -11.45 -16.66 10.76
CA GLU A 37 -11.25 -15.22 10.53
C GLU A 37 -9.93 -14.76 11.13
N THR A 38 -9.27 -13.83 10.45
CA THR A 38 -8.04 -13.18 10.92
C THR A 38 -8.21 -11.66 10.86
N VAL A 39 -7.91 -10.99 11.97
CA VAL A 39 -7.95 -9.52 12.06
C VAL A 39 -6.54 -8.96 11.86
N LEU A 40 -6.38 -8.13 10.83
CA LEU A 40 -5.16 -7.40 10.54
C LEU A 40 -5.32 -5.96 10.99
N LYS A 41 -4.48 -5.52 11.94
CA LYS A 41 -4.53 -4.14 12.47
C LYS A 41 -4.08 -3.07 11.47
N ALA A 42 -3.36 -3.50 10.44
CA ALA A 42 -2.81 -2.64 9.40
C ALA A 42 -2.45 -3.50 8.18
N ALA A 43 -2.20 -2.84 7.05
CA ALA A 43 -1.65 -3.49 5.87
C ALA A 43 -0.31 -4.19 6.21
N PRO A 44 -0.15 -5.47 5.86
CA PRO A 44 1.05 -6.22 6.17
C PRO A 44 2.24 -5.68 5.38
N LYS A 45 3.37 -5.46 6.06
CA LYS A 45 4.63 -5.00 5.43
C LYS A 45 5.45 -6.16 4.85
N LYS A 46 5.19 -7.38 5.31
CA LYS A 46 5.90 -8.58 4.87
C LYS A 46 4.88 -9.66 4.56
N VAL A 47 4.95 -10.20 3.36
CA VAL A 47 4.01 -11.21 2.85
C VAL A 47 4.82 -12.33 2.22
N LEU A 48 4.54 -13.56 2.63
CA LEU A 48 5.10 -14.78 2.05
C LEU A 48 3.98 -15.47 1.26
N VAL A 49 4.24 -15.81 0.00
CA VAL A 49 3.27 -16.44 -0.88
C VAL A 49 3.62 -17.90 -1.04
N LEU A 50 2.65 -18.79 -0.81
CA LEU A 50 2.88 -20.24 -0.78
C LEU A 50 2.40 -20.94 -2.06
N ASP A 51 1.50 -20.34 -2.82
CA ASP A 51 0.86 -20.92 -3.99
C ASP A 51 1.06 -20.06 -5.24
N VAL A 52 1.26 -20.73 -6.38
CA VAL A 52 1.52 -20.07 -7.67
C VAL A 52 0.35 -19.19 -8.14
N PRO A 53 -0.94 -19.58 -8.00
CA PRO A 53 -2.05 -18.73 -8.44
C PRO A 53 -2.11 -17.39 -7.69
N SER A 54 -1.84 -17.39 -6.38
CA SER A 54 -1.79 -16.13 -5.63
C SER A 54 -0.60 -15.27 -6.05
N LEU A 55 0.55 -15.86 -6.37
CA LEU A 55 1.70 -15.13 -6.90
C LEU A 55 1.40 -14.48 -8.25
N ASP A 56 0.72 -15.20 -9.15
CA ASP A 56 0.29 -14.70 -10.46
C ASP A 56 -0.61 -13.47 -10.32
N ASN A 57 -1.59 -13.54 -9.41
CA ASN A 57 -2.47 -12.41 -9.11
C ASN A 57 -1.70 -11.20 -8.56
N LEU A 58 -0.71 -11.44 -7.68
CA LEU A 58 0.10 -10.36 -7.12
C LEU A 58 0.98 -9.70 -8.17
N ASP A 59 1.59 -10.47 -9.08
CA ASP A 59 2.36 -9.95 -10.20
C ASP A 59 1.47 -9.10 -11.13
N ALA A 60 0.27 -9.59 -11.46
CA ALA A 60 -0.70 -8.85 -12.26
C ALA A 60 -1.17 -7.55 -11.61
N LEU A 61 -1.24 -7.51 -10.27
CA LEU A 61 -1.57 -6.31 -9.50
C LEU A 61 -0.36 -5.40 -9.24
N GLY A 62 0.85 -5.80 -9.63
CA GLY A 62 2.08 -5.06 -9.36
C GLY A 62 2.49 -5.02 -7.89
N VAL A 63 2.09 -6.01 -7.10
CA VAL A 63 2.42 -6.13 -5.68
C VAL A 63 3.54 -7.15 -5.50
N GLU A 64 4.70 -6.71 -5.04
CA GLU A 64 5.85 -7.60 -4.80
C GLU A 64 5.80 -8.23 -3.39
N PRO A 65 5.78 -9.58 -3.28
CA PRO A 65 5.86 -10.25 -1.99
C PRO A 65 7.29 -10.23 -1.43
N THR A 66 7.42 -10.43 -0.12
CA THR A 66 8.73 -10.54 0.54
C THR A 66 9.40 -11.88 0.29
N GLY A 67 8.63 -12.89 -0.07
CA GLY A 67 9.16 -14.18 -0.49
C GLY A 67 8.10 -15.05 -1.15
N VAL A 68 8.59 -16.04 -1.89
CA VAL A 68 7.78 -17.06 -2.55
C VAL A 68 8.28 -18.43 -2.14
N VAL A 69 7.36 -19.30 -1.76
CA VAL A 69 7.65 -20.71 -1.50
C VAL A 69 7.17 -21.49 -2.71
N GLY A 70 8.08 -21.78 -3.63
CA GLY A 70 7.74 -22.55 -4.82
C GLY A 70 8.96 -23.05 -5.55
N SER A 71 9.04 -24.36 -5.75
CA SER A 71 9.89 -24.95 -6.79
C SER A 71 9.05 -25.12 -8.06
N ASN A 72 9.65 -24.94 -9.25
CA ASN A 72 9.00 -25.13 -10.55
C ASN A 72 7.94 -24.07 -10.92
N LEU A 73 8.32 -22.80 -10.83
CA LEU A 73 7.48 -21.70 -11.30
C LEU A 73 7.38 -21.67 -12.84
N PRO A 74 6.24 -21.23 -13.41
CA PRO A 74 6.14 -20.91 -14.83
C PRO A 74 7.23 -19.94 -15.26
N THR A 75 7.68 -20.00 -16.52
CA THR A 75 8.80 -19.20 -17.03
C THR A 75 8.64 -17.70 -16.77
N TYR A 76 7.42 -17.18 -16.81
CA TYR A 76 7.12 -15.77 -16.61
C TYR A 76 7.15 -15.32 -15.13
N LEU A 77 7.11 -16.26 -14.18
CA LEU A 77 7.22 -16.01 -12.73
C LEU A 77 8.59 -16.37 -12.15
N GLN A 78 9.55 -16.82 -12.95
CA GLN A 78 10.90 -17.21 -12.48
C GLN A 78 11.73 -16.05 -11.89
N LYS A 79 11.24 -14.80 -12.00
CA LYS A 79 11.85 -13.63 -11.36
C LYS A 79 11.66 -13.60 -9.83
N TYR A 80 10.78 -14.46 -9.30
CA TYR A 80 10.48 -14.61 -7.87
C TYR A 80 11.11 -15.87 -7.28
#